data_AF-A0A208XS82-F1
#
_entry.id   AF-A0A208XS82-F1
#
_cell.length_a   1.000
_cell.length_b   1.000
_cell.length_c   1.000
_cell.angle_alpha   90.00
_cell.angle_beta   90.00
_cell.angle_gamma   90.00
#
_symmetry.space_group_name_H-M   'P 1'
#
loop_
_entity.id
_entity.type
_entity.pdbx_description
1 polymer ?
#
loop_
_entity_poly.entity_id
_entity_poly.type
_entity_poly.pdbx_seq_one_letter_code
_entity_poly.pdbx_strand_id
1 'polypeptide(L)'
;MPGPRWLLRTGSAVLAAPAAGAALAIAIARWGPWEDGLDRLYAGMFIGVLAQLLMLGASLFLGIGRIVPTRRAVAVTHAWAGMGVGLMLFVICLTGAFAALKQEVRYWEMPSERLAPAERQDLDALLQAGMTRFGDADRLLIQVPEGLRRHATVAPAGARPAPVADALALRAGDPNPMPAAYGGAAELLTTLHNTLHAGFPGRIVVSLFGFALAFLVVGGVVNHPRRTPGLLRLRSRAGLRALAHDGHRLLGLWLSPLLLLIAVTGIFSGLGALATVSLAPHAFPADPRQAMQALMANEDIPAAGHPAPMQSLDALVERHERTHPGFRVQSVTVHHWGDAQAYATLRGHGAWQLSTAVFERFHYSLRDGSLLRHDSAARRGAWTQGFIAIQPLHFAQYGGYASRWLHAVAGLAAALLAASGAWLWLQRRTGPQHASWPARLAQAVCLGLGLSCSALMAVTGLTPDTLPARPELQAWTFWSSWLGAAAYFLWPGRGKGRAMPVLRLAGALLCVAAIASLRHPLDHPLGAGLPVLAFDLVLILAGAMLWRLARLTRHHPS
;
A
#
# COMPACT_ATOMS: atom_id res chain seq x y z
N MET A 1 -33.81 15.38 -9.94
CA MET A 1 -33.38 16.75 -9.59
C MET A 1 -32.08 17.05 -10.34
N PRO A 2 -31.98 18.18 -11.06
CA PRO A 2 -30.70 18.63 -11.61
C PRO A 2 -29.65 18.78 -10.49
N GLY A 3 -28.38 18.58 -10.83
CA GLY A 3 -27.27 18.79 -9.90
C GLY A 3 -27.33 20.20 -9.28
N PRO A 4 -26.93 20.38 -8.01
CA PRO A 4 -26.99 21.69 -7.39
C PRO A 4 -26.11 22.68 -8.16
N ARG A 5 -26.71 23.77 -8.65
CA ARG A 5 -26.02 24.83 -9.42
C ARG A 5 -24.83 25.45 -8.68
N TRP A 6 -24.79 25.35 -7.34
CA TRP A 6 -23.67 25.84 -6.54
C TRP A 6 -22.39 25.00 -6.69
N LEU A 7 -22.46 23.73 -7.12
CA LEU A 7 -21.26 22.93 -7.43
C LEU A 7 -20.42 23.57 -8.55
N LEU A 8 -21.08 24.25 -9.51
CA LEU A 8 -20.42 24.97 -10.60
C LEU A 8 -19.77 26.27 -10.11
N ARG A 9 -20.36 26.94 -9.11
CA ARG A 9 -19.81 28.18 -8.51
C ARG A 9 -18.63 27.93 -7.57
N THR A 10 -18.54 26.74 -6.98
CA THR A 10 -17.37 26.33 -6.16
C THR A 10 -16.15 25.93 -6.98
N GLY A 11 -16.27 25.82 -8.32
CA GLY A 11 -15.18 25.39 -9.21
C GLY A 11 -13.94 26.30 -9.17
N SER A 12 -14.11 27.62 -9.00
CA SER A 12 -12.98 28.54 -8.92
C SER A 12 -12.09 28.29 -7.71
N ALA A 13 -12.67 27.92 -6.57
CA ALA A 13 -11.92 27.62 -5.36
C ALA A 13 -11.22 26.25 -5.41
N VAL A 14 -11.82 25.26 -6.08
CA VAL A 14 -11.18 23.97 -6.37
C VAL A 14 -9.95 24.14 -7.27
N LEU A 15 -9.99 25.11 -8.19
CA LEU A 15 -8.86 25.46 -9.05
C LEU A 15 -7.82 26.34 -8.35
N ALA A 16 -8.23 27.23 -7.44
CA ALA A 16 -7.34 28.13 -6.73
C ALA A 16 -6.59 27.48 -5.56
N ALA A 17 -7.21 26.50 -4.87
CA ALA A 17 -6.61 25.86 -3.70
C ALA A 17 -5.26 25.17 -3.97
N PRO A 18 -5.07 24.40 -5.07
CA PRO A 18 -3.76 23.83 -5.41
C PRO A 18 -2.70 24.92 -5.65
N ALA A 19 -3.04 25.99 -6.36
CA ALA A 19 -2.10 27.08 -6.66
C ALA A 19 -1.67 27.82 -5.39
N ALA A 20 -2.60 28.13 -4.50
CA ALA A 20 -2.32 28.77 -3.21
C ALA A 20 -1.50 27.86 -2.29
N GLY A 21 -1.85 26.56 -2.22
CA GLY A 21 -1.08 25.57 -1.45
C GLY A 21 0.35 25.42 -1.96
N ALA A 22 0.55 25.38 -3.29
CA ALA A 22 1.87 25.33 -3.90
C ALA A 22 2.69 26.61 -3.65
N ALA A 23 2.06 27.79 -3.79
CA ALA A 23 2.73 29.06 -3.50
C ALA A 23 3.18 29.15 -2.03
N LEU A 24 2.34 28.70 -1.10
CA LEU A 24 2.70 28.63 0.32
C LEU A 24 3.83 27.63 0.57
N ALA A 25 3.78 26.45 -0.06
CA ALA A 25 4.84 25.45 0.04
C ALA A 25 6.20 25.99 -0.45
N ILE A 26 6.20 26.71 -1.58
CA ILE A 26 7.39 27.36 -2.14
C ILE A 26 7.94 28.43 -1.19
N ALA A 27 7.06 29.29 -0.66
CA ALA A 27 7.46 30.35 0.26
C ALA A 27 8.11 29.78 1.53
N ILE A 28 7.55 28.71 2.09
CA ILE A 28 8.10 28.05 3.28
C ILE A 28 9.40 27.31 2.96
N ALA A 29 9.49 26.61 1.83
CA ALA A 29 10.72 25.94 1.43
C ALA A 29 11.89 26.94 1.27
N ARG A 30 11.59 28.15 0.79
CA ARG A 30 12.58 29.20 0.53
C ARG A 30 12.95 30.04 1.75
N TRP A 31 11.98 30.39 2.59
CA TRP A 31 12.13 31.39 3.65
C TRP A 31 11.65 30.91 5.02
N GLY A 32 11.37 29.61 5.18
CA GLY A 32 11.00 29.03 6.46
C GLY A 32 12.08 29.27 7.52
N PRO A 33 11.70 29.38 8.81
CA PRO A 33 12.61 29.72 9.89
C PRO A 33 13.60 28.60 10.27
N TRP A 34 13.51 27.42 9.65
CA TRP A 34 14.38 26.28 9.95
C TRP A 34 15.72 26.39 9.23
N GLU A 35 16.81 26.10 9.92
CA GLU A 35 18.17 26.16 9.35
C GLU A 35 18.42 25.03 8.33
N ASP A 36 17.94 23.81 8.62
CA ASP A 36 18.03 22.65 7.72
C ASP A 36 17.11 22.83 6.50
N GLY A 37 17.70 22.76 5.29
CA GLY A 37 16.97 22.85 4.04
C GLY A 37 15.96 21.72 3.83
N LEU A 38 16.23 20.51 4.33
CA LEU A 38 15.26 19.41 4.26
C LEU A 38 14.04 19.71 5.13
N ASP A 39 14.25 20.27 6.31
CA ASP A 39 13.15 20.58 7.23
C ASP A 39 12.26 21.70 6.67
N ARG A 40 12.85 22.76 6.07
CA ARG A 40 12.09 23.78 5.32
C ARG A 40 11.28 23.18 4.17
N LEU A 41 11.89 22.30 3.37
CA LEU A 41 11.26 21.66 2.23
C LEU A 41 10.02 20.87 2.66
N TYR A 42 10.17 20.00 3.65
CA TYR A 42 9.09 19.16 4.12
C TYR A 42 8.04 19.93 4.92
N ALA A 43 8.43 20.96 5.68
CA ALA A 43 7.50 21.89 6.30
C ALA A 43 6.59 22.54 5.25
N GLY A 44 7.18 23.06 4.18
CA GLY A 44 6.43 23.67 3.08
C GLY A 44 5.46 22.70 2.43
N MET A 45 5.89 21.46 2.21
CA MET A 45 5.04 20.41 1.64
C MET A 45 3.85 20.06 2.55
N PHE A 46 4.07 19.79 3.85
CA PHE A 46 2.99 19.46 4.78
C PHE A 46 2.00 20.63 4.96
N ILE A 47 2.52 21.85 5.15
CA ILE A 47 1.71 23.05 5.34
C ILE A 47 0.93 23.38 4.05
N GLY A 48 1.52 23.20 2.88
CA GLY A 48 0.85 23.36 1.59
C GLY A 48 -0.32 22.39 1.41
N VAL A 49 -0.13 21.10 1.72
CA VAL A 49 -1.19 20.09 1.67
C VAL A 49 -2.30 20.41 2.67
N LEU A 50 -1.95 20.80 3.90
CA LEU A 50 -2.92 21.20 4.92
C LEU A 50 -3.73 22.42 4.47
N ALA A 51 -3.07 23.45 3.95
CA ALA A 51 -3.72 24.64 3.42
C ALA A 51 -4.70 24.28 2.29
N GLN A 52 -4.29 23.41 1.37
CA GLN A 52 -5.16 22.93 0.30
C GLN A 52 -6.39 22.19 0.84
N LEU A 53 -6.23 21.28 1.82
CA LEU A 53 -7.35 20.60 2.46
C LEU A 53 -8.31 21.57 3.15
N LEU A 54 -7.77 22.56 3.87
CA LEU A 54 -8.56 23.59 4.55
C LEU A 54 -9.30 24.49 3.56
N MET A 55 -8.65 24.92 2.47
CA MET A 55 -9.28 25.74 1.43
C MET A 55 -10.37 25.00 0.67
N LEU A 56 -10.14 23.72 0.33
CA LEU A 56 -11.16 22.87 -0.28
C LEU A 56 -12.36 22.70 0.66
N GLY A 57 -12.13 22.47 1.95
CA GLY A 57 -13.20 22.42 2.96
C GLY A 57 -13.93 23.76 3.10
N ALA A 58 -13.20 24.86 3.30
CA ALA A 58 -13.74 26.20 3.50
C ALA A 58 -14.58 26.66 2.31
N SER A 59 -14.08 26.49 1.08
CA SER A 59 -14.80 26.90 -0.13
C SER A 59 -16.09 26.11 -0.37
N LEU A 60 -16.09 24.83 -0.03
CA LEU A 60 -17.27 23.97 -0.15
C LEU A 60 -18.28 24.19 0.97
N PHE A 61 -17.90 24.73 2.14
CA PHE A 61 -18.80 24.83 3.29
C PHE A 61 -19.17 26.26 3.69
N LEU A 62 -18.27 27.24 3.58
CA LEU A 62 -18.54 28.64 3.95
C LEU A 62 -19.36 29.39 2.89
N GLY A 63 -19.07 29.17 1.60
CA GLY A 63 -19.81 29.80 0.51
C GLY A 63 -21.27 29.33 0.41
N ILE A 64 -21.54 28.10 0.85
CA ILE A 64 -22.87 27.47 0.77
C ILE A 64 -23.70 27.71 2.02
N GLY A 65 -23.07 27.86 3.20
CA GLY A 65 -23.75 28.08 4.48
C GLY A 65 -24.67 29.32 4.50
N ARG A 66 -24.39 30.31 3.64
CA ARG A 66 -25.23 31.51 3.45
C ARG A 66 -26.52 31.23 2.66
N ILE A 67 -26.62 30.12 1.94
CA ILE A 67 -27.74 29.78 1.03
C ILE A 67 -28.50 28.54 1.51
N VAL A 68 -27.82 27.57 2.13
CA VAL A 68 -28.37 26.30 2.62
C VAL A 68 -27.69 25.95 3.94
N PRO A 69 -28.39 25.36 4.95
CA PRO A 69 -27.75 24.91 6.18
C PRO A 69 -26.50 24.06 5.91
N THR A 70 -25.38 24.38 6.54
CA THR A 70 -24.05 23.78 6.26
C THR A 70 -24.09 22.25 6.23
N ARG A 71 -24.83 21.61 7.14
CA ARG A 71 -24.97 20.15 7.18
C ARG A 71 -25.65 19.57 5.93
N ARG A 72 -26.64 20.26 5.37
CA ARG A 72 -27.33 19.83 4.14
C ARG A 72 -26.41 20.01 2.93
N ALA A 73 -25.61 21.08 2.90
CA ALA A 73 -24.57 21.26 1.89
C ALA A 73 -23.55 20.10 1.92
N VAL A 74 -22.98 19.82 3.09
CA VAL A 74 -22.02 18.72 3.30
C VAL A 74 -22.60 17.37 2.89
N ALA A 75 -23.86 17.07 3.26
CA ALA A 75 -24.51 15.83 2.90
C ALA A 75 -24.69 15.66 1.39
N VAL A 76 -25.04 16.74 0.69
CA VAL A 76 -25.21 16.73 -0.76
C VAL A 76 -23.86 16.60 -1.46
N THR A 77 -22.86 17.39 -1.07
CA THR A 77 -21.50 17.31 -1.65
C THR A 77 -20.90 15.93 -1.42
N HIS A 78 -20.96 15.39 -0.20
CA HIS A 78 -20.46 14.06 0.12
C HIS A 78 -21.13 12.98 -0.74
N ALA A 79 -22.45 13.04 -0.93
CA ALA A 79 -23.15 12.07 -1.77
C ALA A 79 -22.75 12.16 -3.26
N TRP A 80 -22.58 13.37 -3.80
CA TRP A 80 -22.17 13.54 -5.20
C TRP A 80 -20.70 13.21 -5.43
N ALA A 81 -19.80 13.70 -4.57
CA ALA A 81 -18.38 13.36 -4.61
C ALA A 81 -18.19 11.86 -4.44
N GLY A 82 -18.88 11.25 -3.47
CA GLY A 82 -18.83 9.81 -3.22
C GLY A 82 -19.24 8.98 -4.44
N MET A 83 -20.24 9.42 -5.22
CA MET A 83 -20.55 8.76 -6.49
C MET A 83 -19.49 9.03 -7.57
N GLY A 84 -19.03 10.28 -7.70
CA GLY A 84 -18.11 10.70 -8.76
C GLY A 84 -16.72 10.05 -8.66
N VAL A 85 -16.17 9.94 -7.45
CA VAL A 85 -14.85 9.34 -7.21
C VAL A 85 -14.90 7.94 -6.61
N GLY A 86 -16.06 7.51 -6.11
CA GLY A 86 -16.20 6.27 -5.34
C GLY A 86 -15.85 5.01 -6.11
N LEU A 87 -16.14 4.93 -7.41
CA LEU A 87 -15.79 3.75 -8.19
C LEU A 87 -14.27 3.56 -8.28
N MET A 88 -13.51 4.64 -8.45
CA MET A 88 -12.05 4.56 -8.45
C MET A 88 -11.50 4.34 -7.04
N LEU A 89 -12.08 4.97 -6.01
CA LEU A 89 -11.74 4.68 -4.62
C LEU A 89 -11.99 3.21 -4.26
N PHE A 90 -13.03 2.58 -4.80
CA PHE A 90 -13.26 1.15 -4.63
C PHE A 90 -12.09 0.34 -5.20
N VAL A 91 -11.66 0.64 -6.43
CA VAL A 91 -10.50 -0.03 -7.06
C VAL A 91 -9.26 0.13 -6.19
N ILE A 92 -8.90 1.38 -5.84
CA ILE A 92 -7.70 1.69 -5.06
C ILE A 92 -7.75 1.06 -3.67
N CYS A 93 -8.88 1.15 -2.95
CA CYS A 93 -8.96 0.66 -1.58
C CYS A 93 -9.03 -0.87 -1.51
N LEU A 94 -9.71 -1.52 -2.46
CA LEU A 94 -9.77 -2.98 -2.51
C LEU A 94 -8.39 -3.56 -2.80
N THR A 95 -7.68 -3.05 -3.81
CA THR A 95 -6.31 -3.48 -4.12
C THR A 95 -5.32 -3.07 -3.04
N GLY A 96 -5.55 -1.94 -2.37
CA GLY A 96 -4.79 -1.48 -1.21
C GLY A 96 -4.87 -2.42 -0.01
N ALA A 97 -6.01 -3.09 0.20
CA ALA A 97 -6.13 -4.12 1.23
C ALA A 97 -5.23 -5.34 0.95
N PHE A 98 -5.13 -5.75 -0.32
CA PHE A 98 -4.17 -6.79 -0.73
C PHE A 98 -2.72 -6.30 -0.63
N ALA A 99 -2.45 -5.04 -0.97
CA ALA A 99 -1.11 -4.44 -0.85
C ALA A 99 -0.64 -4.37 0.61
N ALA A 100 -1.53 -4.05 1.56
CA ALA A 100 -1.24 -4.09 2.99
C ALA A 100 -0.87 -5.51 3.48
N LEU A 101 -1.42 -6.53 2.83
CA LEU A 101 -1.13 -7.95 3.06
C LEU A 101 -0.15 -8.52 2.03
N LYS A 102 0.68 -7.70 1.37
CA LYS A 102 1.55 -8.17 0.28
C LYS A 102 2.44 -9.34 0.71
N GLN A 103 2.96 -9.34 1.94
CA GLN A 103 3.78 -10.43 2.46
C GLN A 103 2.96 -11.72 2.63
N GLU A 104 1.76 -11.62 3.19
CA GLU A 104 0.83 -12.73 3.39
C GLU A 104 0.36 -13.33 2.05
N VAL A 105 -0.03 -12.47 1.10
CA VAL A 105 -0.43 -12.90 -0.25
C VAL A 105 0.73 -13.56 -0.98
N ARG A 106 1.95 -12.99 -0.91
CA ARG A 106 3.14 -13.58 -1.55
C ARG A 106 3.51 -14.94 -0.92
N TYR A 107 3.45 -15.04 0.40
CA TYR A 107 3.71 -16.29 1.12
C TYR A 107 2.68 -17.38 0.78
N TRP A 108 1.41 -17.00 0.63
CA TRP A 108 0.37 -17.89 0.13
C TRP A 108 0.59 -18.26 -1.35
N GLU A 109 1.00 -17.31 -2.19
CA GLU A 109 1.24 -17.49 -3.63
C GLU A 109 2.44 -18.40 -3.96
N MET A 110 3.43 -18.50 -3.07
CA MET A 110 4.71 -19.17 -3.33
C MET A 110 4.94 -20.39 -2.41
N PRO A 111 4.28 -21.53 -2.67
CA PRO A 111 4.49 -22.78 -1.92
C PRO A 111 5.96 -23.19 -1.74
N SER A 112 6.79 -23.07 -2.78
CA SER A 112 8.22 -23.44 -2.74
C SER A 112 9.08 -22.56 -1.82
N GLU A 113 8.59 -21.37 -1.46
CA GLU A 113 9.25 -20.45 -0.54
C GLU A 113 8.80 -20.63 0.93
N ARG A 114 7.83 -21.51 1.21
CA ARG A 114 7.29 -21.75 2.56
C ARG A 114 8.22 -22.63 3.40
N LEU A 115 9.37 -22.10 3.78
CA LEU A 115 10.39 -22.84 4.53
C LEU A 115 10.21 -22.71 6.04
N ALA A 116 10.74 -23.67 6.80
CA ALA A 116 10.84 -23.57 8.24
C ALA A 116 11.63 -22.30 8.66
N PRO A 117 11.28 -21.65 9.78
CA PRO A 117 12.07 -20.56 10.32
C PRO A 117 13.49 -21.07 10.64
N ALA A 118 14.50 -20.41 10.10
CA ALA A 118 15.88 -20.69 10.48
C ALA A 118 16.23 -19.96 11.77
N GLU A 119 16.95 -20.64 12.66
CA GLU A 119 17.34 -20.11 13.98
C GLU A 119 18.42 -19.02 13.86
N ARG A 120 19.32 -19.16 12.87
CA ARG A 120 20.35 -18.15 12.53
C ARG A 120 20.72 -18.25 11.04
N GLN A 121 20.96 -17.11 10.39
CA GLN A 121 21.58 -17.07 9.06
C GLN A 121 23.10 -17.07 9.22
N ASP A 122 23.80 -17.76 8.33
CA ASP A 122 25.26 -17.66 8.19
C ASP A 122 25.55 -16.57 7.15
N LEU A 123 25.74 -15.34 7.62
CA LEU A 123 25.96 -14.19 6.75
C LEU A 123 27.29 -14.27 6.00
N ASP A 124 28.29 -14.89 6.61
CA ASP A 124 29.58 -15.13 5.96
C ASP A 124 29.44 -16.10 4.79
N ALA A 125 28.71 -17.20 4.95
CA ALA A 125 28.42 -18.14 3.85
C ALA A 125 27.60 -17.49 2.73
N LEU A 126 26.60 -16.66 3.08
CA LEU A 126 25.82 -15.90 2.10
C LEU A 126 26.70 -14.93 1.30
N LEU A 127 27.62 -14.24 1.99
CA LEU A 127 28.58 -13.36 1.33
C LEU A 127 29.50 -14.13 0.38
N GLN A 128 30.06 -15.26 0.83
CA GLN A 128 30.94 -16.10 0.00
C GLN A 128 30.22 -16.63 -1.25
N ALA A 129 28.97 -17.09 -1.10
CA ALA A 129 28.15 -17.51 -2.23
C ALA A 129 27.89 -16.35 -3.21
N GLY A 130 27.62 -15.15 -2.68
CA GLY A 130 27.49 -13.93 -3.46
C GLY A 130 28.77 -13.57 -4.22
N MET A 131 29.92 -13.58 -3.56
CA MET A 131 31.22 -13.30 -4.18
C MET A 131 31.58 -14.33 -5.26
N THR A 132 31.28 -15.60 -5.03
CA THR A 132 31.50 -16.66 -6.02
C THR A 132 30.66 -16.43 -7.28
N ARG A 133 29.43 -15.95 -7.12
CA ARG A 133 28.50 -15.70 -8.23
C ARG A 133 28.70 -14.35 -8.92
N PHE A 134 29.08 -13.33 -8.17
CA PHE A 134 29.09 -11.92 -8.56
C PHE A 134 30.45 -11.25 -8.28
N GLY A 135 31.57 -11.95 -8.43
CA GLY A 135 32.91 -11.51 -7.99
C GLY A 135 33.38 -10.15 -8.52
N ASP A 136 32.81 -9.67 -9.62
CA ASP A 136 33.09 -8.35 -10.20
C ASP A 136 32.28 -7.19 -9.57
N ALA A 137 31.37 -7.48 -8.65
CA ALA A 137 30.52 -6.47 -8.05
C ALA A 137 31.25 -5.70 -6.94
N ASP A 138 31.37 -4.38 -7.10
CA ASP A 138 31.93 -3.48 -6.07
C ASP A 138 31.20 -3.55 -4.72
N ARG A 139 29.92 -3.94 -4.76
CA ARG A 139 29.02 -3.97 -3.61
C ARG A 139 28.07 -5.15 -3.71
N LEU A 140 27.84 -5.82 -2.58
CA LEU A 140 26.88 -6.91 -2.45
C LEU A 140 25.83 -6.56 -1.41
N LEU A 141 24.56 -6.72 -1.76
CA LEU A 141 23.43 -6.58 -0.86
C LEU A 141 22.94 -7.95 -0.43
N ILE A 142 23.02 -8.22 0.87
CA ILE A 142 22.42 -9.38 1.52
C ILE A 142 21.13 -8.91 2.18
N GLN A 143 19.98 -9.36 1.69
CA GLN A 143 18.71 -9.15 2.39
C GLN A 143 18.41 -10.35 3.27
N VAL A 144 18.25 -10.08 4.57
CA VAL A 144 18.01 -11.10 5.60
C VAL A 144 16.52 -11.47 5.59
N PRO A 145 16.12 -12.71 5.92
CA PRO A 145 14.71 -13.07 6.04
C PRO A 145 13.99 -12.19 7.06
N GLU A 146 12.80 -11.69 6.69
CA GLU A 146 11.99 -10.85 7.56
C GLU A 146 10.50 -11.23 7.42
N GLY A 147 9.77 -11.16 8.54
CA GLY A 147 8.31 -11.34 8.53
C GLY A 147 7.91 -12.75 8.13
N LEU A 148 7.33 -12.89 6.93
CA LEU A 148 6.98 -14.18 6.32
C LEU A 148 8.01 -14.68 5.30
N ARG A 149 8.99 -13.87 4.89
CA ARG A 149 10.07 -14.36 4.03
C ARG A 149 10.98 -15.28 4.83
N ARG A 150 11.39 -16.41 4.24
CA ARG A 150 12.15 -17.48 4.91
C ARG A 150 13.50 -17.79 4.26
N HIS A 151 13.84 -17.08 3.18
CA HIS A 151 15.12 -17.19 2.47
C HIS A 151 15.83 -15.84 2.47
N ALA A 152 17.15 -15.88 2.41
CA ALA A 152 17.97 -14.70 2.19
C ALA A 152 18.14 -14.47 0.67
N THR A 153 18.38 -13.24 0.27
CA THR A 153 18.73 -12.93 -1.12
C THR A 153 20.05 -12.17 -1.16
N VAL A 154 20.93 -12.57 -2.08
CA VAL A 154 22.21 -11.90 -2.32
C VAL A 154 22.22 -11.39 -3.75
N ALA A 155 22.50 -10.11 -3.94
CA ALA A 155 22.56 -9.51 -5.27
C ALA A 155 23.61 -8.39 -5.32
N PRO A 156 24.16 -8.07 -6.50
CA PRO A 156 24.94 -6.85 -6.69
C PRO A 156 24.14 -5.62 -6.25
N ALA A 157 24.74 -4.75 -5.43
CA ALA A 157 24.10 -3.54 -4.96
C ALA A 157 24.36 -2.38 -5.96
N GLY A 158 23.44 -2.20 -6.92
CA GLY A 158 23.44 -1.07 -7.85
C GLY A 158 22.45 0.04 -7.45
N ALA A 159 22.47 1.16 -8.19
CA ALA A 159 21.48 2.25 -8.04
C ALA A 159 20.04 1.81 -8.39
N ARG A 160 19.88 0.72 -9.13
CA ARG A 160 18.62 0.00 -9.29
C ARG A 160 18.70 -1.32 -8.52
N PRO A 161 17.63 -1.74 -7.82
CA PRO A 161 17.53 -3.12 -7.35
C PRO A 161 17.72 -4.03 -8.57
N ALA A 162 18.62 -5.00 -8.49
CA ALA A 162 18.72 -6.03 -9.51
C ALA A 162 17.32 -6.67 -9.69
N PRO A 163 16.88 -6.99 -10.91
CA PRO A 163 15.70 -7.81 -11.11
C PRO A 163 15.80 -9.04 -10.22
N VAL A 164 14.68 -9.49 -9.63
CA VAL A 164 14.65 -10.70 -8.77
C VAL A 164 15.27 -11.92 -9.49
N ALA A 165 15.25 -11.93 -10.83
CA ALA A 165 15.88 -12.95 -11.68
C ALA A 165 17.41 -13.02 -11.59
N ASP A 166 18.09 -11.93 -11.21
CA ASP A 166 19.55 -11.87 -11.10
C ASP A 166 20.03 -12.04 -9.64
N ALA A 167 19.11 -12.12 -8.68
CA ALA A 167 19.44 -12.33 -7.27
C ALA A 167 19.62 -13.82 -6.97
N LEU A 168 20.65 -14.12 -6.18
CA LEU A 168 20.87 -15.45 -5.63
C LEU A 168 19.98 -15.64 -4.40
N ALA A 169 18.88 -16.37 -4.55
CA ALA A 169 18.03 -16.76 -3.43
C ALA A 169 18.64 -17.97 -2.72
N LEU A 170 18.98 -17.80 -1.45
CA LEU A 170 19.66 -18.81 -0.64
C LEU A 170 18.83 -19.16 0.58
N ARG A 171 18.77 -20.45 0.89
CA ARG A 171 18.17 -20.92 2.14
C ARG A 171 19.17 -20.73 3.26
N ALA A 172 18.65 -20.56 4.47
CA ALA A 172 19.49 -20.52 5.66
C ALA A 172 20.21 -21.87 5.84
N GLY A 173 21.53 -21.85 6.00
CA GLY A 173 22.31 -23.07 6.21
C GLY A 173 22.45 -23.97 4.99
N ASP A 174 21.95 -23.57 3.81
CA ASP A 174 22.17 -24.26 2.55
C ASP A 174 22.68 -23.25 1.51
N PRO A 175 23.97 -23.33 1.13
CA PRO A 175 24.57 -22.41 0.17
C PRO A 175 24.10 -22.67 -1.28
N ASN A 176 23.26 -23.69 -1.51
CA ASN A 176 22.73 -23.95 -2.84
C ASN A 176 21.62 -22.95 -3.23
N PRO A 177 21.62 -22.47 -4.47
CA PRO A 177 20.55 -21.62 -4.99
C PRO A 177 19.20 -22.31 -4.87
N MET A 178 18.18 -21.58 -4.42
CA MET A 178 16.80 -22.03 -4.54
C MET A 178 16.39 -22.10 -6.02
N PRO A 179 15.55 -23.08 -6.41
CA PRO A 179 14.90 -23.06 -7.71
C PRO A 179 14.15 -21.75 -7.93
N ALA A 180 14.13 -21.27 -9.17
CA ALA A 180 13.35 -20.08 -9.52
C ALA A 180 11.86 -20.32 -9.25
N ALA A 181 11.26 -19.40 -8.49
CA ALA A 181 9.84 -19.36 -8.22
C ALA A 181 9.19 -18.18 -8.94
N TYR A 182 8.01 -18.43 -9.51
CA TYR A 182 7.26 -17.51 -10.36
C TYR A 182 5.90 -17.22 -9.73
N GLY A 183 5.66 -15.94 -9.44
CA GLY A 183 4.39 -15.43 -8.92
C GLY A 183 4.28 -13.93 -9.17
N GLY A 184 3.12 -13.49 -9.66
CA GLY A 184 2.81 -12.10 -10.00
C GLY A 184 1.51 -11.59 -9.37
N ALA A 185 0.74 -12.39 -8.63
CA ALA A 185 -0.56 -11.99 -8.09
C ALA A 185 -0.43 -10.86 -7.07
N ALA A 186 0.46 -11.00 -6.08
CA ALA A 186 0.70 -9.96 -5.08
C ALA A 186 1.20 -8.65 -5.72
N GLU A 187 2.10 -8.76 -6.70
CA GLU A 187 2.68 -7.61 -7.41
C GLU A 187 1.68 -6.93 -8.33
N LEU A 188 0.85 -7.69 -9.05
CA LEU A 188 -0.19 -7.17 -9.93
C LEU A 188 -1.19 -6.30 -9.15
N LEU A 189 -1.67 -6.78 -8.00
CA LEU A 189 -2.62 -6.04 -7.16
C LEU A 189 -1.96 -4.82 -6.52
N THR A 190 -0.72 -4.95 -6.06
CA THR A 190 0.06 -3.83 -5.48
C THR A 190 0.32 -2.75 -6.54
N THR A 191 0.64 -3.15 -7.77
CA THR A 191 0.91 -2.24 -8.89
C THR A 191 -0.38 -1.51 -9.32
N LEU A 192 -1.50 -2.23 -9.35
CA LEU A 192 -2.80 -1.61 -9.60
C LEU A 192 -3.15 -0.58 -8.51
N HIS A 193 -2.87 -0.87 -7.23
CA HIS A 193 -3.07 0.07 -6.13
C HIS A 193 -2.18 1.30 -6.23
N ASN A 194 -0.87 1.12 -6.43
CA ASN A 194 0.11 2.18 -6.25
C ASN A 194 0.28 3.08 -7.49
N THR A 195 0.06 2.54 -8.69
CA THR A 195 0.40 3.19 -9.97
C THR A 195 -0.66 2.96 -11.04
N LEU A 196 -1.73 2.21 -10.78
CA LEU A 196 -2.74 1.83 -11.77
C LEU A 196 -2.13 1.17 -13.03
N HIS A 197 -0.96 0.53 -12.91
CA HIS A 197 -0.15 0.03 -14.05
C HIS A 197 0.29 1.11 -15.06
N ALA A 198 0.26 2.39 -14.66
CA ALA A 198 0.67 3.53 -15.48
C ALA A 198 1.96 4.21 -14.97
N GLY A 199 2.76 3.51 -14.15
CA GLY A 199 4.02 4.02 -13.60
C GLY A 199 3.86 5.29 -12.76
N PHE A 200 4.82 6.20 -12.86
CA PHE A 200 4.81 7.44 -12.07
C PHE A 200 3.56 8.32 -12.30
N PRO A 201 3.08 8.55 -13.53
CA PRO A 201 1.82 9.28 -13.75
C PRO A 201 0.63 8.68 -12.99
N GLY A 202 0.49 7.36 -13.00
CA GLY A 202 -0.58 6.71 -12.26
C GLY A 202 -0.43 6.85 -10.74
N ARG A 203 0.79 6.87 -10.21
CA ARG A 203 1.06 7.17 -8.80
C ARG A 203 0.59 8.57 -8.40
N ILE A 204 0.77 9.56 -9.28
CA ILE A 204 0.22 10.92 -9.08
C ILE A 204 -1.31 10.87 -9.04
N VAL A 205 -1.95 10.17 -9.98
CA VAL A 205 -3.41 10.04 -10.03
C VAL A 205 -3.95 9.39 -8.74
N VAL A 206 -3.37 8.27 -8.30
CA VAL A 206 -3.75 7.61 -7.04
C VAL A 206 -3.59 8.55 -5.84
N SER A 207 -2.51 9.35 -5.80
CA SER A 207 -2.27 10.32 -4.73
C SER A 207 -3.34 11.40 -4.65
N LEU A 208 -3.89 11.84 -5.80
CA LEU A 208 -5.00 12.79 -5.84
C LEU A 208 -6.29 12.19 -5.24
N PHE A 209 -6.50 10.87 -5.37
CA PHE A 209 -7.60 10.19 -4.68
C PHE A 209 -7.42 10.16 -3.15
N GLY A 210 -6.20 10.36 -2.64
CA GLY A 210 -5.96 10.63 -1.21
C GLY A 210 -6.67 11.89 -0.72
N PHE A 211 -6.64 12.99 -1.48
CA PHE A 211 -7.42 14.20 -1.17
C PHE A 211 -8.93 13.92 -1.20
N ALA A 212 -9.39 13.16 -2.21
CA ALA A 212 -10.79 12.82 -2.34
C ALA A 212 -11.29 11.95 -1.16
N LEU A 213 -10.48 10.98 -0.72
CA LEU A 213 -10.77 10.15 0.45
C LEU A 213 -10.79 10.99 1.74
N ALA A 214 -9.78 11.83 1.96
CA ALA A 214 -9.73 12.73 3.13
C ALA A 214 -10.96 13.63 3.19
N PHE A 215 -11.34 14.21 2.06
CA PHE A 215 -12.55 15.02 1.92
C PHE A 215 -13.82 14.23 2.27
N LEU A 216 -13.97 13.01 1.75
CA LEU A 216 -15.14 12.16 2.02
C LEU A 216 -15.21 11.74 3.49
N VAL A 217 -14.08 11.39 4.12
CA VAL A 217 -14.00 11.02 5.54
C VAL A 217 -14.43 12.19 6.42
N VAL A 218 -13.82 13.37 6.23
CA VAL A 218 -14.17 14.59 7.00
C VAL A 218 -15.65 14.95 6.78
N GLY A 219 -16.12 14.94 5.53
CA GLY A 219 -17.52 15.18 5.21
C GLY A 219 -18.48 14.16 5.86
N GLY A 220 -18.08 12.89 5.92
CA GLY A 220 -18.83 11.82 6.58
C GLY A 220 -18.98 12.06 8.09
N VAL A 221 -17.87 12.39 8.76
CA VAL A 221 -17.85 12.70 10.20
C VAL A 221 -18.70 13.94 10.50
N VAL A 222 -18.61 15.00 9.69
CA VAL A 222 -19.42 16.22 9.86
C VAL A 222 -20.92 15.95 9.65
N ASN A 223 -21.28 15.04 8.73
CA ASN A 223 -22.67 14.66 8.48
C ASN A 223 -23.29 13.81 9.60
N HIS A 224 -22.46 13.19 10.42
CA HIS A 224 -22.90 12.25 11.44
C HIS A 224 -23.79 12.95 12.50
N PRO A 225 -25.01 12.44 12.79
CA PRO A 225 -25.87 13.03 13.81
C PRO A 225 -25.27 12.84 15.21
N ARG A 226 -24.84 13.94 15.85
CA ARG A 226 -24.24 13.95 17.20
C ARG A 226 -25.20 13.54 18.33
N ARG A 227 -26.52 13.56 18.10
CA ARG A 227 -27.57 13.32 19.13
C ARG A 227 -28.54 12.20 18.74
N THR A 228 -28.05 11.00 18.40
CA THR A 228 -28.93 9.84 18.19
C THR A 228 -28.58 8.69 19.14
N PRO A 229 -29.45 8.32 20.10
CA PRO A 229 -29.32 7.06 20.80
C PRO A 229 -29.46 5.92 19.76
N GLY A 230 -28.43 5.11 19.60
CA GLY A 230 -28.35 4.10 18.53
C GLY A 230 -27.06 4.10 17.71
N LEU A 231 -25.97 4.70 18.21
CA LEU A 231 -24.62 4.71 17.62
C LEU A 231 -24.03 3.32 17.29
N LEU A 232 -24.70 2.24 17.68
CA LEU A 232 -24.29 0.85 17.46
C LEU A 232 -25.42 -0.02 16.88
N ARG A 233 -26.58 0.55 16.52
CA ARG A 233 -27.73 -0.24 16.06
C ARG A 233 -27.59 -0.59 14.57
N LEU A 234 -27.22 -1.83 14.29
CA LEU A 234 -27.31 -2.45 12.96
C LEU A 234 -28.69 -3.08 12.77
N ARG A 235 -29.54 -2.49 11.92
CA ARG A 235 -30.88 -3.05 11.63
C ARG A 235 -30.80 -4.15 10.58
N SER A 236 -30.25 -5.29 10.95
CA SER A 236 -30.07 -6.46 10.06
C SER A 236 -31.39 -7.05 9.52
N ARG A 237 -32.50 -6.89 10.26
CA ARG A 237 -33.83 -7.37 9.88
C ARG A 237 -34.66 -6.34 9.07
N ALA A 238 -34.15 -5.13 8.85
CA ALA A 238 -34.86 -4.06 8.15
C ALA A 238 -34.55 -3.98 6.63
N GLY A 239 -33.96 -5.05 6.07
CA GLY A 239 -33.60 -5.16 4.66
C GLY A 239 -32.21 -4.63 4.29
N LEU A 240 -31.73 -5.01 3.10
CA LEU A 240 -30.35 -4.75 2.64
C LEU A 240 -30.01 -3.25 2.59
N ARG A 241 -30.99 -2.41 2.24
CA ARG A 241 -30.80 -0.95 2.16
C ARG A 241 -30.56 -0.32 3.53
N ALA A 242 -31.31 -0.73 4.54
CA ALA A 242 -31.11 -0.25 5.91
C ALA A 242 -29.77 -0.73 6.45
N LEU A 243 -29.42 -2.00 6.22
CA LEU A 243 -28.13 -2.56 6.63
C LEU A 243 -26.94 -1.84 5.99
N ALA A 244 -26.98 -1.58 4.67
CA ALA A 244 -25.92 -0.85 3.99
C ALA A 244 -25.81 0.60 4.48
N HIS A 245 -26.94 1.27 4.75
CA HIS A 245 -26.94 2.63 5.29
C HIS A 245 -26.36 2.69 6.71
N ASP A 246 -26.80 1.80 7.59
CA ASP A 246 -26.32 1.70 8.97
C ASP A 246 -24.82 1.31 8.98
N GLY A 247 -24.43 0.31 8.19
CA GLY A 247 -23.05 -0.13 8.03
C GLY A 247 -22.13 0.96 7.45
N HIS A 248 -22.57 1.68 6.41
CA HIS A 248 -21.80 2.79 5.84
C HIS A 248 -21.54 3.90 6.86
N ARG A 249 -22.55 4.23 7.67
CA ARG A 249 -22.41 5.22 8.75
C ARG A 249 -21.46 4.75 9.84
N LEU A 250 -21.58 3.49 10.28
CA LEU A 250 -20.77 2.94 11.37
C LEU A 250 -19.30 2.76 10.96
N LEU A 251 -19.06 2.07 9.84
CA LEU A 251 -17.70 1.88 9.33
C LEU A 251 -17.02 3.22 9.06
N GLY A 252 -17.74 4.16 8.45
CA GLY A 252 -17.21 5.49 8.13
C GLY A 252 -16.84 6.30 9.37
N LEU A 253 -17.59 6.17 10.48
CA LEU A 253 -17.29 6.86 11.73
C LEU A 253 -16.16 6.19 12.51
N TRP A 254 -16.27 4.89 12.75
CA TRP A 254 -15.33 4.16 13.63
C TRP A 254 -13.94 4.04 13.03
N LEU A 255 -13.84 3.93 11.70
CA LEU A 255 -12.56 3.86 11.01
C LEU A 255 -12.08 5.23 10.52
N SER A 256 -12.81 6.33 10.77
CA SER A 256 -12.41 7.65 10.27
C SER A 256 -10.98 8.06 10.63
N PRO A 257 -10.45 7.82 11.85
CA PRO A 257 -9.09 8.22 12.18
C PRO A 257 -8.06 7.49 11.30
N LEU A 258 -8.24 6.18 11.13
CA LEU A 258 -7.35 5.34 10.34
C LEU A 258 -7.49 5.61 8.83
N LEU A 259 -8.72 5.82 8.35
CA LEU A 259 -8.96 6.19 6.95
C LEU A 259 -8.37 7.57 6.63
N LEU A 260 -8.41 8.51 7.56
CA LEU A 260 -7.79 9.82 7.39
C LEU A 260 -6.26 9.70 7.37
N LEU A 261 -5.67 8.88 8.25
CA LEU A 261 -4.23 8.58 8.24
C LEU A 261 -3.81 8.01 6.87
N ILE A 262 -4.51 6.98 6.38
CA ILE A 262 -4.22 6.34 5.09
C ILE A 262 -4.42 7.32 3.93
N ALA A 263 -5.48 8.13 3.98
CA ALA A 263 -5.75 9.15 2.96
C ALA A 263 -4.62 10.19 2.88
N VAL A 264 -4.23 10.77 4.03
CA VAL A 264 -3.19 11.79 4.10
C VAL A 264 -1.84 11.20 3.70
N THR A 265 -1.44 10.06 4.24
CA THR A 265 -0.17 9.42 3.83
C THR A 265 -0.17 9.00 2.36
N GLY A 266 -1.32 8.59 1.81
CA GLY A 266 -1.49 8.28 0.39
C GLY A 266 -1.30 9.48 -0.54
N ILE A 267 -1.66 10.70 -0.11
CA ILE A 267 -1.37 11.94 -0.86
C ILE A 267 0.13 12.05 -1.13
N PHE A 268 0.95 11.78 -0.12
CA PHE A 268 2.40 11.96 -0.23
C PHE A 268 3.12 10.86 -1.01
N SER A 269 2.44 9.77 -1.40
CA SER A 269 3.09 8.69 -2.14
C SER A 269 3.67 9.19 -3.47
N GLY A 270 2.84 9.69 -4.38
CA GLY A 270 3.26 10.26 -5.66
C GLY A 270 3.51 11.76 -5.59
N LEU A 271 2.58 12.51 -4.98
CA LEU A 271 2.71 13.96 -4.91
C LEU A 271 3.83 14.40 -3.97
N GLY A 272 4.18 13.61 -2.96
CA GLY A 272 5.33 13.92 -2.10
C GLY A 272 6.66 13.79 -2.83
N ALA A 273 6.81 12.76 -3.69
CA ALA A 273 7.97 12.63 -4.56
C ALA A 273 8.07 13.78 -5.57
N LEU A 274 6.95 14.12 -6.23
CA LEU A 274 6.89 15.27 -7.13
C LEU A 274 7.21 16.58 -6.41
N ALA A 275 6.58 16.83 -5.26
CA ALA A 275 6.81 18.02 -4.45
C ALA A 275 8.25 18.11 -3.95
N THR A 276 8.88 17.00 -3.59
CA THR A 276 10.29 16.99 -3.18
C THR A 276 11.18 17.52 -4.32
N VAL A 277 11.00 17.01 -5.54
CA VAL A 277 11.76 17.46 -6.70
C VAL A 277 11.43 18.91 -7.07
N SER A 278 10.16 19.30 -7.01
CA SER A 278 9.72 20.66 -7.35
C SER A 278 10.11 21.72 -6.32
N LEU A 279 10.23 21.36 -5.04
CA LEU A 279 10.61 22.27 -3.95
C LEU A 279 12.12 22.31 -3.70
N ALA A 280 12.88 21.31 -4.17
CA ALA A 280 14.33 21.25 -4.00
C ALA A 280 15.06 22.53 -4.43
N PRO A 281 14.77 23.18 -5.58
CA PRO A 281 15.43 24.42 -5.98
C PRO A 281 15.14 25.61 -5.06
N HIS A 282 14.07 25.55 -4.27
CA HIS A 282 13.71 26.61 -3.33
C HIS A 282 14.39 26.42 -1.97
N ALA A 283 14.53 25.17 -1.53
CA ALA A 283 15.20 24.84 -0.28
C ALA A 283 16.74 24.80 -0.41
N PHE A 284 17.25 24.38 -1.57
CA PHE A 284 18.67 24.24 -1.92
C PHE A 284 18.97 25.00 -3.23
N PRO A 285 18.98 26.35 -3.20
CA PRO A 285 19.10 27.15 -4.42
C PRO A 285 20.46 27.01 -5.12
N ALA A 286 21.52 26.67 -4.39
CA ALA A 286 22.86 26.48 -4.93
C ALA A 286 23.02 25.15 -5.70
N ASP A 287 22.45 24.06 -5.16
CA ASP A 287 22.45 22.75 -5.81
C ASP A 287 21.19 21.95 -5.39
N PRO A 288 20.15 21.90 -6.23
CA PRO A 288 18.93 21.15 -5.93
C PRO A 288 19.16 19.63 -5.73
N ARG A 289 20.26 19.07 -6.25
CA ARG A 289 20.57 17.64 -6.07
C ARG A 289 20.92 17.31 -4.62
N GLN A 290 21.36 18.30 -3.85
CA GLN A 290 21.63 18.14 -2.41
C GLN A 290 20.39 17.73 -1.63
N ALA A 291 19.16 18.05 -2.06
CA ALA A 291 17.96 17.58 -1.37
C ALA A 291 17.88 16.04 -1.35
N MET A 292 18.14 15.40 -2.50
CA MET A 292 18.12 13.94 -2.59
C MET A 292 19.33 13.31 -1.88
N GLN A 293 20.51 13.93 -1.99
CA GLN A 293 21.70 13.47 -1.27
C GLN A 293 21.53 13.59 0.25
N ALA A 294 21.06 14.73 0.75
CA ALA A 294 20.83 14.93 2.17
C ALA A 294 19.81 13.91 2.73
N LEU A 295 18.82 13.51 1.93
CA LEU A 295 17.80 12.54 2.32
C LEU A 295 18.28 11.08 2.23
N MET A 296 18.96 10.71 1.15
CA MET A 296 19.23 9.30 0.78
C MET A 296 20.71 8.95 0.57
N ALA A 297 21.65 9.90 0.73
CA ALA A 297 23.07 9.63 0.47
C ALA A 297 23.52 8.42 1.28
N ASN A 298 24.07 7.43 0.58
CA ASN A 298 24.88 6.41 1.21
C ASN A 298 26.27 7.01 1.41
N GLU A 299 26.95 6.59 2.46
CA GLU A 299 28.39 6.82 2.55
C GLU A 299 29.03 6.12 1.35
N ASP A 300 29.95 6.80 0.69
CA ASP A 300 30.69 6.26 -0.44
C ASP A 300 32.16 6.48 -0.14
N ILE A 301 32.69 5.61 0.73
CA ILE A 301 34.12 5.58 1.05
C ILE A 301 34.79 4.86 -0.12
N PRO A 302 35.67 5.54 -0.90
CA PRO A 302 36.35 4.90 -2.02
C PRO A 302 37.23 3.75 -1.53
N ALA A 303 37.56 2.81 -2.41
CA ALA A 303 38.54 1.78 -2.07
C ALA A 303 39.94 2.39 -1.89
N ALA A 304 40.71 1.87 -0.94
CA ALA A 304 42.11 2.24 -0.73
C ALA A 304 43.03 1.64 -1.80
N GLY A 305 42.62 0.56 -2.44
CA GLY A 305 43.36 -0.13 -3.50
C GLY A 305 44.41 -1.11 -2.99
N HIS A 306 44.39 -1.45 -1.70
CA HIS A 306 45.33 -2.43 -1.13
C HIS A 306 44.64 -3.39 -0.14
N PRO A 307 45.01 -4.69 -0.14
CA PRO A 307 44.28 -5.71 0.61
C PRO A 307 44.33 -5.55 2.13
N ALA A 308 43.26 -5.96 2.82
CA ALA A 308 43.21 -6.04 4.27
C ALA A 308 42.38 -7.25 4.75
N PRO A 309 42.67 -7.78 5.96
CA PRO A 309 41.85 -8.84 6.55
C PRO A 309 40.46 -8.30 6.94
N MET A 310 39.43 -9.09 6.67
CA MET A 310 38.03 -8.76 6.94
C MET A 310 37.53 -9.48 8.19
N GLN A 311 36.67 -8.82 8.97
CA GLN A 311 35.92 -9.44 10.06
C GLN A 311 34.72 -10.22 9.53
N SER A 312 34.33 -11.23 10.32
CA SER A 312 33.08 -11.96 10.14
C SER A 312 31.88 -11.00 10.22
N LEU A 313 30.99 -11.09 9.22
CA LEU A 313 29.71 -10.39 9.21
C LEU A 313 28.79 -10.91 10.32
N ASP A 314 28.83 -12.21 10.60
CA ASP A 314 28.05 -12.80 11.67
C ASP A 314 28.45 -12.25 13.04
N ALA A 315 29.76 -12.16 13.31
CA ALA A 315 30.27 -11.57 14.54
C ALA A 315 29.95 -10.06 14.64
N LEU A 316 30.01 -9.34 13.52
CA LEU A 316 29.65 -7.92 13.46
C LEU A 316 28.16 -7.71 13.78
N VAL A 317 27.26 -8.45 13.12
CA VAL A 317 25.81 -8.34 13.32
C VAL A 317 25.41 -8.78 14.72
N GLU A 318 25.97 -9.88 15.24
CA GLU A 318 25.69 -10.34 16.60
C GLU A 318 26.10 -9.31 17.66
N ARG A 319 27.27 -8.69 17.50
CA ARG A 319 27.73 -7.60 18.36
C ARG A 319 26.84 -6.36 18.23
N HIS A 320 26.40 -6.03 17.01
CA HIS A 320 25.49 -4.91 16.79
C HIS A 320 24.15 -5.13 17.49
N GLU A 321 23.52 -6.29 17.32
CA GLU A 321 22.24 -6.63 17.96
C GLU A 321 22.33 -6.66 19.49
N ARG A 322 23.47 -7.10 20.06
CA ARG A 322 23.72 -7.03 21.51
C ARG A 322 23.84 -5.60 22.03
N THR A 323 24.45 -4.70 21.25
CA THR A 323 24.67 -3.30 21.66
C THR A 323 23.47 -2.41 21.38
N HIS A 324 22.60 -2.79 20.45
CA HIS A 324 21.39 -2.06 20.07
C HIS A 324 20.14 -2.94 20.27
N PRO A 325 19.79 -3.25 21.53
CA PRO A 325 18.66 -4.12 21.82
C PRO A 325 17.37 -3.55 21.21
N GLY A 326 16.69 -4.37 20.41
CA GLY A 326 15.44 -4.00 19.75
C GLY A 326 15.58 -3.50 18.31
N PHE A 327 16.79 -3.21 17.83
CA PHE A 327 17.04 -2.99 16.41
C PHE A 327 17.11 -4.34 15.68
N ARG A 328 16.36 -4.48 14.59
CA ARG A 328 16.39 -5.70 13.75
C ARG A 328 17.03 -5.38 12.41
N VAL A 329 18.12 -6.08 12.10
CA VAL A 329 18.80 -5.97 10.82
C VAL A 329 17.94 -6.63 9.73
N GLN A 330 17.59 -5.87 8.70
CA GLN A 330 16.81 -6.33 7.54
C GLN A 330 17.69 -6.59 6.31
N SER A 331 18.81 -5.86 6.21
CA SER A 331 19.79 -6.08 5.15
C SER A 331 21.18 -5.60 5.53
N VAL A 332 22.19 -6.24 4.97
CA VAL A 332 23.60 -5.87 5.06
C VAL A 332 24.10 -5.56 3.65
N THR A 333 24.63 -4.37 3.42
CA THR A 333 25.36 -4.06 2.18
C THR A 333 26.85 -4.06 2.46
N VAL A 334 27.60 -4.89 1.76
CA VAL A 334 29.06 -4.99 1.85
C VAL A 334 29.67 -4.21 0.71
N HIS A 335 30.67 -3.38 1.02
CA HIS A 335 31.38 -2.53 0.07
C HIS A 335 32.87 -2.88 0.08
N HIS A 336 33.46 -2.99 -1.12
CA HIS A 336 34.91 -3.17 -1.31
C HIS A 336 35.51 -4.32 -0.48
N TRP A 337 34.83 -5.49 -0.45
CA TRP A 337 35.29 -6.61 0.37
C TRP A 337 36.76 -6.99 0.09
N GLY A 338 37.57 -7.11 1.15
CA GLY A 338 38.99 -7.43 1.05
C GLY A 338 39.91 -6.22 0.90
N ASP A 339 39.38 -5.00 0.78
CA ASP A 339 40.15 -3.75 0.74
C ASP A 339 40.31 -3.11 2.13
N ALA A 340 41.35 -2.30 2.34
CA ALA A 340 41.57 -1.62 3.62
C ALA A 340 40.48 -0.60 4.02
N GLN A 341 39.70 -0.10 3.08
CA GLN A 341 38.53 0.75 3.30
C GLN A 341 37.20 0.02 3.11
N ALA A 342 37.20 -1.32 3.20
CA ALA A 342 35.97 -2.10 3.22
C ALA A 342 35.06 -1.74 4.39
N TYR A 343 33.76 -1.61 4.13
CA TYR A 343 32.76 -1.33 5.14
C TYR A 343 31.44 -2.07 4.87
N ALA A 344 30.68 -2.29 5.94
CA ALA A 344 29.33 -2.85 5.88
C ALA A 344 28.30 -1.82 6.35
N THR A 345 27.25 -1.66 5.56
CA THR A 345 26.06 -0.89 5.92
C THR A 345 24.98 -1.85 6.43
N LEU A 346 24.75 -1.86 7.74
CA LEU A 346 23.63 -2.55 8.36
C LEU A 346 22.40 -1.64 8.28
N ARG A 347 21.32 -2.14 7.70
CA ARG A 347 20.03 -1.43 7.58
C ARG A 347 18.94 -2.22 8.26
N GLY A 348 18.06 -1.54 8.97
CA GLY A 348 17.03 -2.17 9.78
C GLY A 348 16.15 -1.13 10.44
N HIS A 349 15.30 -1.54 11.38
CA HIS A 349 14.63 -0.59 12.27
C HIS A 349 14.16 -1.29 13.53
N GLY A 350 13.82 -0.50 14.55
CA GLY A 350 13.18 -0.98 15.77
C GLY A 350 11.69 -1.25 15.59
N ALA A 351 11.12 -2.07 16.49
CA ALA A 351 9.67 -2.21 16.59
C ALA A 351 9.03 -0.86 16.94
N TRP A 352 7.88 -0.55 16.33
CA TRP A 352 7.14 0.71 16.52
C TRP A 352 7.89 1.98 16.10
N GLN A 353 9.08 1.85 15.52
CA GLN A 353 9.81 3.00 14.96
C GLN A 353 9.10 3.46 13.69
N LEU A 354 8.73 4.74 13.62
CA LEU A 354 8.12 5.35 12.43
C LEU A 354 9.20 5.73 11.41
N SER A 355 10.04 4.77 11.06
CA SER A 355 11.12 4.88 10.09
C SER A 355 11.27 3.55 9.34
N THR A 356 12.17 3.50 8.35
CA THR A 356 12.45 2.28 7.59
C THR A 356 13.96 2.06 7.49
N ALA A 357 14.38 0.88 7.05
CA ALA A 357 15.78 0.57 6.75
C ALA A 357 16.45 1.51 5.74
N VAL A 358 15.68 2.33 5.03
CA VAL A 358 16.23 3.38 4.16
C VAL A 358 16.92 4.49 4.98
N PHE A 359 16.39 4.81 6.16
CA PHE A 359 16.80 5.96 6.97
C PHE A 359 17.53 5.60 8.26
N GLU A 360 17.43 4.34 8.70
CA GLU A 360 18.15 3.83 9.87
C GLU A 360 19.27 2.90 9.42
N ARG A 361 20.51 3.40 9.49
CA ARG A 361 21.69 2.74 8.91
C ARG A 361 22.90 2.89 9.83
N PHE A 362 23.64 1.80 10.00
CA PHE A 362 24.92 1.80 10.70
C PHE A 362 26.02 1.35 9.74
N HIS A 363 27.06 2.17 9.64
CA HIS A 363 28.21 1.92 8.76
C HIS A 363 29.39 1.51 9.62
N TYR A 364 29.88 0.29 9.41
CA TYR A 364 31.00 -0.27 10.18
C TYR A 364 32.17 -0.59 9.27
N SER A 365 33.38 -0.31 9.72
CA SER A 365 34.59 -0.81 9.06
C SER A 365 34.63 -2.32 9.16
N LEU A 366 34.87 -3.00 8.04
CA LEU A 366 35.04 -4.45 8.01
C LEU A 366 36.45 -4.88 8.43
N ARG A 367 37.40 -3.94 8.53
CA ARG A 367 38.75 -4.21 9.00
C ARG A 367 38.82 -4.38 10.51
N ASP A 368 38.32 -3.39 11.26
CA ASP A 368 38.44 -3.34 12.73
C ASP A 368 37.10 -3.35 13.47
N GLY A 369 35.96 -3.32 12.75
CA GLY A 369 34.63 -3.37 13.33
C GLY A 369 34.21 -2.07 14.00
N SER A 370 34.97 -0.98 13.80
CA SER A 370 34.63 0.34 14.33
C SER A 370 33.40 0.92 13.63
N LEU A 371 32.57 1.63 14.39
CA LEU A 371 31.42 2.36 13.85
C LEU A 371 31.94 3.64 13.17
N LEU A 372 31.81 3.72 11.85
CA LEU A 372 32.18 4.88 11.06
C LEU A 372 31.11 5.97 11.17
N ARG A 373 29.84 5.56 11.04
CA ARG A 373 28.70 6.48 11.00
C ARG A 373 27.40 5.80 11.37
N HIS A 374 26.47 6.57 11.95
CA HIS A 374 25.11 6.14 12.24
C HIS A 374 24.13 7.19 11.71
N ASP A 375 23.33 6.80 10.72
CA ASP A 375 22.21 7.58 10.20
C ASP A 375 20.92 7.14 10.87
N SER A 376 20.16 8.10 11.38
CA SER A 376 18.84 7.84 11.95
C SER A 376 17.89 8.99 11.63
N ALA A 377 16.63 8.67 11.37
CA ALA A 377 15.57 9.66 11.23
C ALA A 377 15.45 10.53 12.50
N ALA A 378 15.71 9.97 13.68
CA ALA A 378 15.62 10.67 14.96
C ALA A 378 16.60 11.87 15.07
N ARG A 379 17.66 11.90 14.24
CA ARG A 379 18.63 13.01 14.17
C ARG A 379 18.23 14.10 13.17
N ARG A 380 17.09 13.97 12.50
CA ARG A 380 16.57 14.94 11.51
C ARG A 380 15.61 15.93 12.15
N GLY A 381 15.34 17.04 11.45
CA GLY A 381 14.28 17.98 11.83
C GLY A 381 12.89 17.34 11.85
N ALA A 382 11.95 17.94 12.59
CA ALA A 382 10.65 17.36 12.87
C ALA A 382 9.80 17.14 11.60
N TRP A 383 9.92 18.00 10.60
CA TRP A 383 9.20 17.85 9.33
C TRP A 383 9.81 16.78 8.45
N THR A 384 11.14 16.65 8.47
CA THR A 384 11.82 15.53 7.80
C THR A 384 11.46 14.20 8.45
N GLN A 385 11.42 14.13 9.78
CA GLN A 385 10.91 12.96 10.51
C GLN A 385 9.46 12.63 10.12
N GLY A 386 8.60 13.65 10.05
CA GLY A 386 7.22 13.50 9.60
C GLY A 386 7.13 12.92 8.19
N PHE A 387 7.99 13.36 7.26
CA PHE A 387 8.03 12.82 5.91
C PHE A 387 8.48 11.36 5.90
N ILE A 388 9.55 11.03 6.64
CA ILE A 388 10.05 9.66 6.77
C ILE A 388 8.96 8.73 7.32
N ALA A 389 8.17 9.19 8.29
CA ALA A 389 7.09 8.42 8.92
C ALA A 389 5.92 8.09 7.98
N ILE A 390 5.74 8.81 6.86
CA ILE A 390 4.64 8.55 5.91
C ILE A 390 4.71 7.13 5.37
N GLN A 391 5.90 6.65 5.00
CA GLN A 391 6.08 5.34 4.40
C GLN A 391 5.64 4.23 5.36
N PRO A 392 6.22 4.08 6.57
CA PRO A 392 5.79 3.01 7.48
C PRO A 392 4.34 3.15 7.91
N LEU A 393 3.81 4.37 8.05
CA LEU A 393 2.39 4.59 8.37
C LEU A 393 1.45 4.13 7.24
N HIS A 394 1.78 4.39 5.97
CA HIS A 394 0.93 3.99 4.85
C HIS A 394 1.02 2.48 4.55
N PHE A 395 2.24 1.94 4.55
CA PHE A 395 2.51 0.53 4.23
C PHE A 395 2.36 -0.40 5.45
N ALA A 396 1.94 0.15 6.60
CA ALA A 396 1.76 -0.57 7.85
C ALA A 396 3.03 -1.28 8.38
N GLN A 397 4.20 -0.69 8.15
CA GLN A 397 5.53 -1.23 8.53
C GLN A 397 6.00 -0.69 9.89
N TYR A 398 5.14 -0.75 10.92
CA TYR A 398 5.50 -0.26 12.26
C TYR A 398 5.08 -1.21 13.40
N GLY A 399 3.99 -1.97 13.23
CA GLY A 399 3.42 -2.86 14.26
C GLY A 399 3.39 -4.33 13.87
N GLY A 400 4.24 -4.75 12.92
CA GLY A 400 4.30 -6.13 12.43
C GLY A 400 2.97 -6.61 11.83
N TYR A 401 2.55 -7.83 12.16
CA TYR A 401 1.28 -8.39 11.67
C TYR A 401 0.06 -7.55 12.06
N ALA A 402 0.04 -7.01 13.28
CA ALA A 402 -1.13 -6.28 13.79
C ALA A 402 -1.43 -5.03 12.95
N SER A 403 -0.39 -4.24 12.60
CA SER A 403 -0.57 -3.06 11.76
C SER A 403 -1.03 -3.41 10.35
N ARG A 404 -0.46 -4.47 9.74
CA ARG A 404 -0.84 -4.93 8.38
C ARG A 404 -2.30 -5.36 8.30
N TRP A 405 -2.76 -6.19 9.24
CA TRP A 405 -4.16 -6.63 9.29
C TRP A 405 -5.12 -5.47 9.59
N LEU A 406 -4.74 -4.56 10.50
CA LEU A 406 -5.54 -3.36 10.77
C LEU A 406 -5.71 -2.49 9.51
N HIS A 407 -4.64 -2.28 8.74
CA HIS A 407 -4.69 -1.55 7.47
C HIS A 407 -5.47 -2.29 6.39
N ALA A 408 -5.35 -3.62 6.32
CA ALA A 408 -6.12 -4.44 5.39
C ALA A 408 -7.63 -4.36 5.67
N VAL A 409 -8.03 -4.44 6.94
CA VAL A 409 -9.42 -4.25 7.36
C VAL A 409 -9.92 -2.84 7.03
N ALA A 410 -9.09 -1.81 7.24
CA ALA A 410 -9.44 -0.45 6.87
C ALA A 410 -9.59 -0.25 5.36
N GLY A 411 -8.70 -0.85 4.55
CA GLY A 411 -8.78 -0.84 3.09
C GLY A 411 -10.05 -1.54 2.57
N LEU A 412 -10.36 -2.72 3.11
CA LEU A 412 -11.61 -3.43 2.81
C LEU A 412 -12.83 -2.62 3.22
N ALA A 413 -12.82 -2.00 4.40
CA ALA A 413 -13.91 -1.16 4.85
C ALA A 413 -14.07 0.09 3.97
N ALA A 414 -12.98 0.72 3.52
CA ALA A 414 -13.01 1.83 2.58
C ALA A 414 -13.60 1.42 1.22
N ALA A 415 -13.24 0.24 0.71
CA ALA A 415 -13.85 -0.32 -0.48
C ALA A 415 -15.36 -0.56 -0.26
N LEU A 416 -15.77 -1.15 0.86
CA LEU A 416 -17.18 -1.33 1.20
C LEU A 416 -17.93 0.00 1.34
N LEU A 417 -17.30 1.04 1.91
CA LEU A 417 -17.86 2.39 2.00
C LEU A 417 -18.08 2.99 0.61
N ALA A 418 -17.11 2.87 -0.29
CA ALA A 418 -17.22 3.33 -1.66
C ALA A 418 -18.33 2.61 -2.44
N ALA A 419 -18.37 1.28 -2.39
CA ALA A 419 -19.40 0.47 -3.04
C ALA A 419 -20.80 0.73 -2.47
N SER A 420 -20.95 0.73 -1.15
CA SER A 420 -22.23 1.00 -0.48
C SER A 420 -22.71 2.43 -0.72
N GLY A 421 -21.79 3.42 -0.74
CA GLY A 421 -22.09 4.82 -1.05
C GLY A 421 -22.65 4.98 -2.47
N ALA A 422 -21.98 4.40 -3.46
CA ALA A 422 -22.44 4.40 -4.85
C ALA A 422 -23.81 3.71 -4.98
N TRP A 423 -24.00 2.54 -4.36
CA TRP A 423 -25.27 1.82 -4.40
C TRP A 423 -26.42 2.60 -3.73
N LEU A 424 -26.21 3.18 -2.55
CA LEU A 424 -27.22 4.00 -1.87
C LEU A 424 -27.58 5.25 -2.66
N TRP A 425 -26.62 5.85 -3.37
CA TRP A 425 -26.85 6.99 -4.25
C TRP A 425 -27.72 6.61 -5.45
N LEU A 426 -27.43 5.45 -6.07
CA LEU A 426 -28.18 4.93 -7.21
C LEU A 426 -29.62 4.59 -6.81
N GLN A 427 -29.82 3.87 -5.70
CA GLN A 427 -31.15 3.51 -5.18
C GLN A 427 -32.08 4.70 -4.93
N ARG A 428 -31.54 5.90 -4.69
CA ARG A 428 -32.33 7.13 -4.52
C ARG A 428 -32.74 7.78 -5.84
N ARG A 429 -32.11 7.42 -6.96
CA ARG A 429 -32.16 8.16 -8.24
C ARG A 429 -32.57 7.32 -9.43
N THR A 430 -32.42 6.01 -9.35
CA THR A 430 -32.86 5.05 -10.37
C THR A 430 -34.12 4.37 -9.87
N GLY A 431 -35.19 4.41 -10.67
CA GLY A 431 -36.40 3.64 -10.37
C GLY A 431 -36.12 2.12 -10.37
N PRO A 432 -36.95 1.30 -9.71
CA PRO A 432 -36.71 -0.15 -9.55
C PRO A 432 -36.64 -0.96 -10.86
N GLN A 433 -37.03 -0.36 -11.98
CA GLN A 433 -37.38 -1.10 -13.19
C GLN A 433 -36.26 -1.12 -14.26
N HIS A 434 -35.23 -0.27 -14.19
CA HIS A 434 -34.13 -0.26 -15.16
C HIS A 434 -32.77 0.08 -14.51
N ALA A 435 -31.77 -0.78 -14.72
CA ALA A 435 -30.38 -0.47 -14.39
C ALA A 435 -29.87 0.63 -15.35
N SER A 436 -29.81 1.86 -14.85
CA SER A 436 -29.23 2.99 -15.57
C SER A 436 -27.76 2.72 -15.93
N TRP A 437 -27.22 3.45 -16.91
CA TRP A 437 -25.79 3.31 -17.26
C TRP A 437 -24.85 3.44 -16.05
N PRO A 438 -25.05 4.35 -15.06
CA PRO A 438 -24.19 4.44 -13.88
C PRO A 438 -24.30 3.21 -12.98
N ALA A 439 -25.46 2.57 -12.90
CA ALA A 439 -25.64 1.34 -12.15
C ALA A 439 -24.89 0.17 -12.81
N ARG A 440 -24.98 0.06 -14.14
CA ARG A 440 -24.22 -0.94 -14.91
C ARG A 440 -22.71 -0.72 -14.78
N LEU A 441 -22.24 0.53 -14.85
CA LEU A 441 -20.83 0.86 -14.64
C LEU A 441 -20.38 0.52 -13.21
N ALA A 442 -21.18 0.85 -12.20
CA ALA A 442 -20.85 0.53 -10.81
C ALA A 442 -20.74 -0.98 -10.58
N GLN A 443 -21.64 -1.77 -11.17
CA GLN A 443 -21.57 -3.24 -11.13
C GLN A 443 -20.36 -3.77 -11.91
N ALA A 444 -20.09 -3.26 -13.11
CA ALA A 444 -18.93 -3.61 -13.93
C ALA A 444 -17.60 -3.38 -13.18
N VAL A 445 -17.48 -2.26 -12.47
CA VAL A 445 -16.28 -1.96 -11.68
C VAL A 445 -16.24 -2.78 -10.40
N CYS A 446 -17.27 -2.72 -9.56
CA CYS A 446 -17.21 -3.27 -8.21
C CYS A 446 -17.29 -4.81 -8.19
N LEU A 447 -18.28 -5.36 -8.90
CA LEU A 447 -18.47 -6.81 -8.98
C LEU A 447 -17.48 -7.44 -9.96
N GLY A 448 -17.13 -6.73 -11.03
CA GLY A 448 -16.12 -7.18 -11.99
C GLY A 448 -14.73 -7.30 -11.34
N LEU A 449 -14.26 -6.27 -10.63
CA LEU A 449 -12.98 -6.35 -9.94
C LEU A 449 -13.00 -7.43 -8.84
N GLY A 450 -14.12 -7.59 -8.11
CA GLY A 450 -14.28 -8.68 -7.14
C GLY A 450 -14.17 -10.07 -7.79
N LEU A 451 -14.77 -10.27 -8.95
CA LEU A 451 -14.62 -11.48 -9.75
C LEU A 451 -13.17 -11.68 -10.19
N SER A 452 -12.50 -10.63 -10.67
CA SER A 452 -11.12 -10.70 -11.16
C SER A 452 -10.11 -11.01 -10.07
N CYS A 453 -10.24 -10.41 -8.88
CA CYS A 453 -9.44 -10.80 -7.73
C CYS A 453 -9.69 -12.28 -7.37
N SER A 454 -10.95 -12.74 -7.42
CA SER A 454 -11.30 -14.14 -7.13
C SER A 454 -10.71 -15.11 -8.16
N ALA A 455 -10.78 -14.76 -9.45
CA ALA A 455 -10.19 -15.54 -10.54
C ALA A 455 -8.66 -15.58 -10.44
N LEU A 456 -8.03 -14.45 -10.08
CA LEU A 456 -6.60 -14.36 -9.82
C LEU A 456 -6.17 -15.27 -8.66
N MET A 457 -6.90 -15.29 -7.55
CA MET A 457 -6.61 -16.22 -6.45
C MET A 457 -6.79 -17.68 -6.90
N ALA A 458 -7.86 -17.98 -7.64
CA ALA A 458 -8.10 -19.35 -8.13
C ALA A 458 -6.97 -19.84 -9.06
N VAL A 459 -6.58 -19.06 -10.07
CA VAL A 459 -5.50 -19.46 -10.98
C VAL A 459 -4.16 -19.56 -10.26
N THR A 460 -3.93 -18.72 -9.25
CA THR A 460 -2.73 -18.78 -8.40
C THR A 460 -2.69 -20.07 -7.61
N GLY A 461 -3.78 -20.46 -6.93
CA GLY A 461 -3.84 -21.71 -6.18
C GLY A 461 -3.81 -22.97 -7.06
N LEU A 462 -4.28 -22.88 -8.31
CA LEU A 462 -4.35 -24.01 -9.25
C LEU A 462 -3.05 -24.25 -10.03
N THR A 463 -2.11 -23.30 -10.04
CA THR A 463 -0.88 -23.40 -10.81
C THR A 463 0.35 -23.46 -9.91
N PRO A 464 1.34 -24.34 -10.22
CA PRO A 464 2.55 -24.45 -9.42
C PRO A 464 3.43 -23.21 -9.62
N ASP A 465 4.10 -22.77 -8.56
CA ASP A 465 5.02 -21.64 -8.58
C ASP A 465 6.34 -21.92 -9.30
N THR A 466 6.55 -23.14 -9.80
CA THR A 466 7.67 -23.49 -10.68
C THR A 466 7.39 -23.22 -12.17
N LEU A 467 6.16 -22.86 -12.54
CA LEU A 467 5.78 -22.60 -13.93
C LEU A 467 6.23 -21.21 -14.39
N PRO A 468 7.15 -21.08 -15.36
CA PRO A 468 7.66 -19.76 -15.79
C PRO A 468 6.58 -18.83 -16.35
N ALA A 469 5.57 -19.37 -17.05
CA ALA A 469 4.46 -18.61 -17.64
C ALA A 469 3.39 -18.20 -16.60
N ARG A 470 3.53 -18.56 -15.32
CA ARG A 470 2.51 -18.30 -14.29
C ARG A 470 2.17 -16.81 -14.10
N PRO A 471 3.12 -15.87 -14.07
CA PRO A 471 2.80 -14.45 -13.92
C PRO A 471 1.96 -13.90 -15.08
N GLU A 472 2.26 -14.33 -16.31
CA GLU A 472 1.47 -13.96 -17.49
C GLU A 472 0.07 -14.54 -17.44
N LEU A 473 -0.06 -15.82 -17.08
CA LEU A 473 -1.35 -16.49 -16.92
C LEU A 473 -2.22 -15.81 -15.86
N GLN A 474 -1.62 -15.46 -14.71
CA GLN A 474 -2.26 -14.69 -13.65
C GLN A 474 -2.76 -13.34 -14.17
N ALA A 475 -1.91 -12.59 -14.88
CA ALA A 475 -2.25 -11.29 -15.44
C ALA A 475 -3.38 -11.40 -16.48
N TRP A 476 -3.28 -12.31 -17.44
CA TRP A 476 -4.31 -12.54 -18.44
C TRP A 476 -5.63 -12.95 -17.82
N THR A 477 -5.63 -13.85 -16.82
CA THR A 477 -6.84 -14.26 -16.10
C THR A 477 -7.49 -13.07 -15.39
N PHE A 478 -6.71 -12.24 -14.70
CA PHE A 478 -7.21 -11.05 -14.02
C PHE A 478 -7.85 -10.05 -14.99
N TRP A 479 -7.13 -9.66 -16.05
CA TRP A 479 -7.62 -8.64 -16.98
C TRP A 479 -8.77 -9.15 -17.85
N SER A 480 -8.71 -10.38 -18.37
CA SER A 480 -9.77 -10.96 -19.20
C SER A 480 -11.06 -11.16 -18.42
N SER A 481 -10.98 -11.62 -17.16
CA SER A 481 -12.17 -11.75 -16.31
C SER A 481 -12.78 -10.38 -15.99
N TRP A 482 -11.96 -9.33 -15.83
CA TRP A 482 -12.48 -7.99 -15.56
C TRP A 482 -13.17 -7.41 -16.78
N LEU A 483 -12.52 -7.50 -17.95
CA LEU A 483 -13.07 -7.06 -19.23
C LEU A 483 -14.34 -7.84 -19.59
N GLY A 484 -14.35 -9.16 -19.36
CA GLY A 484 -15.51 -10.01 -19.56
C GLY A 484 -16.68 -9.64 -18.64
N ALA A 485 -16.42 -9.36 -17.36
CA ALA A 485 -17.44 -8.86 -16.44
C ALA A 485 -17.94 -7.47 -16.85
N ALA A 486 -17.06 -6.57 -17.28
CA ALA A 486 -17.43 -5.25 -17.76
C ALA A 486 -18.32 -5.36 -19.01
N ALA A 487 -17.95 -6.16 -19.99
CA ALA A 487 -18.77 -6.47 -21.15
C ALA A 487 -20.14 -7.03 -20.74
N TYR A 488 -20.18 -8.00 -19.82
CA TYR A 488 -21.41 -8.62 -19.32
C TYR A 488 -22.37 -7.62 -18.66
N PHE A 489 -21.87 -6.73 -17.80
CA PHE A 489 -22.72 -5.73 -17.13
C PHE A 489 -23.11 -4.57 -18.04
N LEU A 490 -22.21 -4.12 -18.92
CA LEU A 490 -22.47 -3.01 -19.83
C LEU A 490 -23.35 -3.41 -21.02
N TRP A 491 -23.35 -4.70 -21.40
CA TRP A 491 -24.12 -5.19 -22.54
C TRP A 491 -25.60 -4.81 -22.44
N PRO A 492 -26.20 -4.18 -23.46
CA PRO A 492 -27.61 -3.79 -23.46
C PRO A 492 -28.49 -5.05 -23.36
N GLY A 493 -29.13 -5.26 -22.21
CA GLY A 493 -30.06 -6.37 -22.05
C GLY A 493 -30.86 -6.28 -20.76
N ARG A 494 -32.10 -6.78 -20.80
CA ARG A 494 -33.10 -6.66 -19.73
C ARG A 494 -32.98 -7.76 -18.66
N GLY A 495 -31.77 -8.09 -18.24
CA GLY A 495 -31.54 -9.13 -17.24
C GLY A 495 -31.58 -8.59 -15.81
N LYS A 496 -32.71 -8.76 -15.09
CA LYS A 496 -32.70 -8.64 -13.62
C LYS A 496 -31.78 -9.72 -13.05
N GLY A 497 -30.97 -9.38 -12.05
CA GLY A 497 -30.18 -10.38 -11.31
C GLY A 497 -28.84 -10.78 -11.93
N ARG A 498 -28.27 -10.01 -12.87
CA ARG A 498 -26.90 -10.21 -13.40
C ARG A 498 -25.81 -10.24 -12.32
N ALA A 499 -26.02 -9.54 -11.21
CA ALA A 499 -25.09 -9.54 -10.08
C ALA A 499 -24.96 -10.92 -9.40
N MET A 500 -26.06 -11.68 -9.33
CA MET A 500 -26.09 -12.96 -8.62
C MET A 500 -25.13 -14.02 -9.19
N PRO A 501 -25.13 -14.34 -10.50
CA PRO A 501 -24.20 -15.34 -11.05
C PRO A 501 -22.74 -14.91 -10.87
N VAL A 502 -22.43 -13.62 -11.05
CA VAL A 502 -21.07 -13.09 -10.85
C VAL A 502 -20.61 -13.26 -9.41
N LEU A 503 -21.45 -12.91 -8.42
CA LEU A 503 -21.15 -13.09 -7.01
C LEU A 503 -20.95 -14.57 -6.63
N ARG A 504 -21.75 -15.48 -7.20
CA ARG A 504 -21.61 -16.93 -6.98
C ARG A 504 -20.33 -17.48 -7.59
N LEU A 505 -20.03 -17.07 -8.82
CA LEU A 505 -18.81 -17.47 -9.50
C LEU A 505 -17.58 -16.98 -8.74
N ALA A 506 -17.54 -15.69 -8.37
CA ALA A 506 -16.47 -15.12 -7.56
C ALA A 506 -16.30 -15.90 -6.24
N GLY A 507 -17.39 -16.16 -5.50
CA GLY A 507 -17.32 -16.92 -4.26
C GLY A 507 -16.89 -18.38 -4.44
N ALA A 508 -17.31 -19.04 -5.53
CA ALA A 508 -16.85 -20.38 -5.86
C ALA A 508 -15.35 -20.42 -6.19
N LEU A 509 -14.85 -19.44 -6.95
CA LEU A 509 -13.44 -19.30 -7.28
C LEU A 509 -12.56 -19.10 -6.03
N LEU A 510 -13.02 -18.34 -5.04
CA LEU A 510 -12.31 -18.21 -3.76
C LEU A 510 -12.25 -19.53 -2.99
N CYS A 511 -13.33 -20.31 -2.97
CA CYS A 511 -13.30 -21.65 -2.38
C CYS A 511 -12.36 -22.59 -3.15
N VAL A 512 -12.34 -22.53 -4.49
CA VAL A 512 -11.41 -23.29 -5.32
C VAL A 512 -9.97 -22.92 -4.98
N ALA A 513 -9.66 -21.63 -4.84
CA ALA A 513 -8.33 -21.16 -4.45
C ALA A 513 -7.89 -21.76 -3.10
N ALA A 514 -8.75 -21.69 -2.09
CA ALA A 514 -8.47 -22.24 -0.76
C ALA A 514 -8.29 -23.77 -0.79
N ILE A 515 -9.14 -24.50 -1.52
CA ILE A 515 -9.02 -25.96 -1.65
C ILE A 515 -7.74 -26.35 -2.42
N ALA A 516 -7.39 -25.60 -3.47
CA ALA A 516 -6.20 -25.87 -4.26
C ALA A 516 -4.91 -25.63 -3.45
N SER A 517 -4.90 -24.61 -2.58
CA SER A 517 -3.81 -24.33 -1.64
C SER A 517 -3.46 -25.53 -0.75
N LEU A 518 -4.44 -26.34 -0.35
CA LEU A 518 -4.25 -27.54 0.49
C LEU A 518 -3.51 -28.69 -0.21
N ARG A 519 -3.33 -28.65 -1.54
CA ARG A 519 -2.57 -29.67 -2.28
C ARG A 519 -1.07 -29.57 -2.04
N HIS A 520 -0.59 -28.42 -1.58
CA HIS A 520 0.80 -28.20 -1.28
C HIS A 520 1.09 -28.67 0.15
N PRO A 521 1.89 -29.72 0.36
CA PRO A 521 2.13 -30.26 1.68
C PRO A 521 2.80 -29.22 2.58
N LEU A 522 2.32 -29.14 3.82
CA LEU A 522 2.95 -28.38 4.88
C LEU A 522 4.01 -29.28 5.51
N ASP A 523 5.16 -29.45 4.86
CA ASP A 523 6.26 -30.32 5.32
C ASP A 523 6.95 -29.82 6.61
N HIS A 524 6.40 -28.77 7.23
CA HIS A 524 7.01 -28.00 8.28
C HIS A 524 6.02 -27.75 9.43
N PRO A 525 6.51 -27.52 10.66
CA PRO A 525 5.69 -27.37 11.86
C PRO A 525 4.57 -26.33 11.69
N LEU A 526 3.53 -26.43 12.54
CA LEU A 526 2.34 -25.56 12.54
C LEU A 526 2.64 -24.06 12.31
N GLY A 527 3.80 -23.56 12.78
CA GLY A 527 4.23 -22.17 12.58
C GLY A 527 4.42 -21.72 11.12
N ALA A 528 4.77 -22.60 10.19
CA ALA A 528 4.89 -22.28 8.76
C ALA A 528 3.55 -22.35 8.02
N GLY A 529 2.62 -23.19 8.50
CA GLY A 529 1.30 -23.40 7.90
C GLY A 529 0.21 -22.44 8.37
N LEU A 530 0.28 -21.94 9.60
CA LEU A 530 -0.73 -21.04 10.18
C LEU A 530 -1.02 -19.79 9.32
N PRO A 531 -0.03 -19.07 8.75
CA PRO A 531 -0.31 -17.91 7.89
C PRO A 531 -1.09 -18.28 6.62
N VAL A 532 -0.79 -19.43 6.02
CA VAL A 532 -1.48 -19.95 4.83
C VAL A 532 -2.92 -20.31 5.18
N LEU A 533 -3.12 -21.07 6.27
CA LEU A 533 -4.45 -21.46 6.73
C LEU A 533 -5.31 -20.26 7.14
N ALA A 534 -4.71 -19.23 7.75
CA ALA A 534 -5.39 -17.99 8.05
C ALA A 534 -5.84 -17.26 6.78
N PHE A 535 -5.00 -17.24 5.74
CA PHE A 535 -5.36 -16.67 4.44
C PHE A 535 -6.46 -17.48 3.75
N ASP A 536 -6.36 -18.81 3.75
CA ASP A 536 -7.39 -19.72 3.22
C ASP A 536 -8.74 -19.52 3.94
N LEU A 537 -8.72 -19.36 5.26
CA LEU A 537 -9.92 -19.02 6.04
C LEU A 537 -10.52 -17.69 5.58
N VAL A 538 -9.71 -16.67 5.31
CA VAL A 538 -10.18 -15.38 4.76
C VAL A 538 -10.83 -15.58 3.38
N LEU A 539 -10.23 -16.38 2.50
CA LEU A 539 -10.80 -16.68 1.17
C LEU A 539 -12.16 -17.39 1.31
N ILE A 540 -12.28 -18.37 2.20
CA ILE A 540 -13.53 -19.10 2.47
C ILE A 540 -14.60 -18.16 3.04
N LEU A 541 -14.25 -17.34 4.03
CA LEU A 541 -15.19 -16.39 4.65
C LEU A 541 -15.65 -15.34 3.63
N ALA A 542 -14.75 -14.83 2.79
CA ALA A 542 -15.08 -13.93 1.70
C ALA A 542 -15.99 -14.61 0.66
N GLY A 543 -15.69 -15.86 0.27
CA GLY A 543 -16.53 -16.65 -0.63
C GLY A 543 -17.94 -16.89 -0.08
N ALA A 544 -18.05 -17.26 1.20
CA ALA A 544 -19.33 -17.42 1.89
C ALA A 544 -20.11 -16.10 1.96
N MET A 545 -19.42 -14.97 2.19
CA MET A 545 -20.04 -13.65 2.21
C MET A 545 -20.57 -13.24 0.83
N LEU A 546 -19.83 -13.50 -0.25
CA LEU A 546 -20.28 -13.28 -1.62
C LEU A 546 -21.51 -14.15 -1.97
N TRP A 547 -21.52 -15.40 -1.54
CA TRP A 547 -22.67 -16.29 -1.69
C TRP A 547 -23.90 -15.80 -0.92
N ARG A 548 -23.71 -15.31 0.31
CA ARG A 548 -24.78 -14.70 1.10
C ARG A 548 -25.32 -13.44 0.41
N LEU A 549 -24.45 -12.58 -0.10
CA LEU A 549 -24.83 -11.39 -0.86
C LEU A 549 -25.61 -11.77 -2.13
N ALA A 550 -25.17 -12.81 -2.85
CA ALA A 550 -25.86 -13.34 -4.01
C ALA A 550 -27.30 -13.77 -3.70
N ARG A 551 -27.52 -14.44 -2.55
CA ARG A 551 -28.88 -14.81 -2.09
C ARG A 551 -29.73 -13.58 -1.80
N LEU A 552 -29.17 -12.54 -1.19
CA LEU A 552 -29.88 -11.28 -0.90
C LEU A 552 -30.25 -10.52 -2.18
N THR A 553 -29.39 -10.55 -3.22
CA THR A 553 -29.68 -9.91 -4.51
C THR A 553 -30.85 -10.55 -5.27
N ARG A 554 -31.24 -11.79 -4.96
CA ARG A 554 -32.48 -12.40 -5.51
C ARG A 554 -33.72 -11.57 -5.19
N HIS A 555 -33.74 -10.95 -4.02
CA HIS A 555 -34.85 -10.13 -3.53
C HIS A 555 -34.69 -8.64 -3.88
N HIS A 556 -33.48 -8.23 -4.27
CA HIS A 556 -33.13 -6.86 -4.69
C HIS A 556 -32.18 -6.91 -5.90
N PRO A 557 -32.71 -7.05 -7.14
CA PRO A 557 -31.91 -7.30 -8.34
C PRO A 557 -31.13 -6.08 -8.88
N SER A 558 -31.22 -4.92 -8.21
CA SER A 558 -30.65 -3.63 -8.63
C SER A 558 -29.33 -3.25 -7.95
#